data_AF-A0A8X7XJY6-F1
#
_entry.id   AF-A0A8X7XJY6-F1
#
_cell.length_a   1.000
_cell.length_b   1.000
_cell.length_c   1.000
_cell.angle_alpha   90.00
_cell.angle_beta   90.00
_cell.angle_gamma   90.00
#
_symmetry.space_group_name_H-M   'P 1'
#
loop_
_entity.id
_entity.type
_entity.pdbx_description
1 polymer ?
#
loop_
_entity_poly.entity_id
_entity_poly.type
_entity_poly.pdbx_seq_one_letter_code
_entity_poly.pdbx_strand_id
1 'polypeptide(L)'
;MNSFYEADYEVTPDEQLKAKGEEIVLKFFTNESADFVPEVQEELVKQCQESLESSPSKELFSESVRQPVTKDTFRQYRVLGKGGFGEVCACQVRATGKMYACKKLEKKRIKKRKGEAMALNEKQILEKVNSRFVVSLAYAYETKDALCLVLTIMNGGDLKFHIYNIGSPGFEEERVHFYAAEICCGLEHLHSEGIVYRDLKPENILLDDNGHIRISDLGLAVKVPPGETIRGRVGTVGYMAPEVINNERYTMSPDWWGLGCLIFEMTAGHSPFRARKERVKREEVEKRVQEEEAEYSKKFTEDAKSICKKAAHKRRNGGAAGKRLQLCMRNESREQTTQPKATAMLPATFKLCAGISYRHLRNMTGLQKTAAIALSHKLQRFADPGPGNWISQVRRRSSLLSCRTEEKRPYSEVEMSYVRQGEEALQKSAHILGDLDGWKTETVAPNGDRVLSKVLPDVGKVFKLEAVLDQPLDTLYTELVDNMESMGDWNPNVKQVKILQKIGRDTMVTHEVASETPGNIVGPRDFVSVRCAKRRGSTCFLAGMSTKYSSMPEQKGVVRAENGPTCIVLRPNAEDSTKTKFIWLLSLDLKGWLPKTIINQVLSQTQLDFAQNLRTRMQEGAPSVAVAC
;
A
#
# COMPACT_ATOMS: atom_id res chain seq x y z
N MET A 1 -10.27 30.36 3.55
CA MET A 1 -10.28 29.09 2.80
C MET A 1 -10.62 27.94 3.74
N ASN A 2 -11.31 26.89 3.27
CA ASN A 2 -11.67 25.74 4.10
C ASN A 2 -10.58 24.66 4.03
N SER A 3 -10.06 24.20 5.18
CA SER A 3 -8.87 23.31 5.31
C SER A 3 -8.91 22.01 4.50
N PHE A 4 -10.09 21.60 4.04
CA PHE A 4 -10.26 20.48 3.12
C PHE A 4 -9.59 20.71 1.75
N TYR A 5 -9.67 21.93 1.19
CA TYR A 5 -9.16 22.24 -0.15
C TYR A 5 -7.63 22.43 -0.17
N GLU A 6 -7.06 22.99 0.89
CA GLU A 6 -5.61 23.01 1.14
C GLU A 6 -5.06 21.57 1.22
N ALA A 7 -5.74 20.70 1.96
CA ALA A 7 -5.36 19.29 2.08
C ALA A 7 -5.57 18.48 0.77
N ASP A 8 -6.54 18.85 -0.07
CA ASP A 8 -6.77 18.27 -1.41
C ASP A 8 -5.65 18.69 -2.38
N TYR A 9 -5.21 19.95 -2.28
CA TYR A 9 -4.06 20.49 -3.00
C TYR A 9 -2.73 19.81 -2.60
N GLU A 10 -2.46 19.69 -1.28
CA GLU A 10 -1.29 18.98 -0.73
C GLU A 10 -1.11 17.56 -1.31
N VAL A 11 -2.21 16.85 -1.60
CA VAL A 11 -2.18 15.45 -2.08
C VAL A 11 -2.36 15.30 -3.58
N THR A 12 -2.59 16.39 -4.31
CA THR A 12 -2.69 16.40 -5.78
C THR A 12 -1.35 15.97 -6.41
N PRO A 13 -1.35 15.17 -7.50
CA PRO A 13 -0.12 14.81 -8.21
C PRO A 13 0.60 16.05 -8.76
N ASP A 14 1.93 16.05 -8.74
CA ASP A 14 2.76 17.21 -9.11
C ASP A 14 2.43 17.75 -10.53
N GLU A 15 2.13 16.83 -11.46
CA GLU A 15 1.67 17.09 -12.83
C GLU A 15 0.33 17.84 -12.93
N GLN A 16 -0.47 17.88 -11.86
CA GLN A 16 -1.81 18.46 -11.80
C GLN A 16 -1.90 19.66 -10.83
N LEU A 17 -0.82 19.99 -10.10
CA LEU A 17 -0.80 21.09 -9.12
C LEU A 17 -1.09 22.47 -9.75
N LYS A 18 -0.76 22.70 -11.03
CA LYS A 18 -1.10 23.97 -11.68
C LYS A 18 -2.62 24.11 -11.86
N ALA A 19 -3.24 23.18 -12.59
CA ALA A 19 -4.69 23.21 -12.84
C ALA A 19 -5.53 23.19 -11.55
N LYS A 20 -5.12 22.43 -10.53
CA LYS A 20 -5.82 22.41 -9.22
C LYS A 20 -5.64 23.70 -8.43
N GLY A 21 -4.52 24.41 -8.61
CA GLY A 21 -4.30 25.71 -7.99
C GLY A 21 -5.10 26.80 -8.69
N GLU A 22 -5.22 26.74 -10.02
CA GLU A 22 -6.06 27.64 -10.82
C GLU A 22 -7.54 27.49 -10.43
N GLU A 23 -8.03 26.25 -10.22
CA GLU A 23 -9.35 25.94 -9.64
C GLU A 23 -9.55 26.65 -8.28
N ILE A 24 -8.58 26.53 -7.36
CA ILE A 24 -8.66 27.09 -6.00
C ILE A 24 -8.61 28.62 -6.01
N VAL A 25 -7.75 29.24 -6.84
CA VAL A 25 -7.66 30.70 -6.99
C VAL A 25 -8.99 31.25 -7.53
N LEU A 26 -9.48 30.70 -8.65
CA LEU A 26 -10.75 31.13 -9.26
C LEU A 26 -11.93 30.96 -8.30
N LYS A 27 -11.91 29.89 -7.49
CA LYS A 27 -13.00 29.59 -6.57
C LYS A 27 -13.01 30.44 -5.29
N PHE A 28 -11.87 30.71 -4.68
CA PHE A 28 -11.82 31.34 -3.35
C PHE A 28 -11.29 32.78 -3.36
N PHE A 29 -10.62 33.22 -4.42
CA PHE A 29 -9.96 34.55 -4.47
C PHE A 29 -10.46 35.46 -5.60
N THR A 30 -11.36 35.00 -6.48
CA THR A 30 -12.11 35.86 -7.40
C THR A 30 -13.36 36.41 -6.72
N ASN A 31 -13.52 37.73 -6.71
CA ASN A 31 -14.64 38.47 -6.11
C ASN A 31 -16.04 38.10 -6.66
N GLU A 32 -16.12 37.61 -7.90
CA GLU A 32 -17.35 37.12 -8.54
C GLU A 32 -17.78 35.71 -8.08
N SER A 33 -16.96 35.01 -7.30
CA SER A 33 -17.26 33.66 -6.80
C SER A 33 -18.20 33.66 -5.60
N ALA A 34 -19.17 32.74 -5.59
CA ALA A 34 -20.05 32.50 -4.44
C ALA A 34 -19.30 31.94 -3.20
N ASP A 35 -18.09 31.41 -3.36
CA ASP A 35 -17.21 30.90 -2.30
C ASP A 35 -16.03 31.88 -1.99
N PHE A 36 -16.11 33.15 -2.43
CA PHE A 36 -15.04 34.16 -2.23
C PHE A 36 -14.71 34.42 -0.75
N VAL A 37 -13.41 34.58 -0.46
CA VAL A 37 -12.86 34.73 0.90
C VAL A 37 -12.22 36.13 1.06
N PRO A 38 -12.99 37.17 1.43
CA PRO A 38 -12.50 38.55 1.53
C PRO A 38 -11.48 38.78 2.66
N GLU A 39 -11.27 37.82 3.57
CA GLU A 39 -10.30 37.91 4.66
C GLU A 39 -8.84 37.68 4.24
N VAL A 40 -8.60 37.25 2.98
CA VAL A 40 -7.24 37.09 2.44
C VAL A 40 -6.82 38.35 1.71
N GLN A 41 -5.64 38.88 2.06
CA GLN A 41 -5.12 40.12 1.47
C GLN A 41 -4.84 39.95 -0.03
N GLU A 42 -5.27 40.94 -0.83
CA GLU A 42 -5.13 40.97 -2.29
C GLU A 42 -3.67 40.79 -2.76
N GLU A 43 -2.72 41.35 -2.02
CA GLU A 43 -1.27 41.18 -2.21
C GLU A 43 -0.83 39.70 -2.11
N LEU A 44 -1.39 38.94 -1.16
CA LEU A 44 -1.12 37.50 -0.99
C LEU A 44 -1.77 36.67 -2.10
N VAL A 45 -2.97 37.04 -2.55
CA VAL A 45 -3.64 36.38 -3.70
C VAL A 45 -2.76 36.49 -4.94
N LYS A 46 -2.24 37.70 -5.21
CA LYS A 46 -1.35 37.96 -6.34
C LYS A 46 -0.03 37.19 -6.25
N GLN A 47 0.60 37.15 -5.09
CA GLN A 47 1.81 36.36 -4.86
C GLN A 47 1.56 34.84 -5.03
N CYS A 48 0.38 34.35 -4.65
CA CYS A 48 -0.03 32.98 -4.93
C CYS A 48 -0.20 32.73 -6.43
N GLN A 49 -0.79 33.66 -7.19
CA GLN A 49 -0.93 33.54 -8.66
C GLN A 49 0.43 33.52 -9.37
N GLU A 50 1.33 34.45 -9.06
CA GLU A 50 2.67 34.50 -9.66
C GLU A 50 3.51 33.25 -9.34
N SER A 51 3.35 32.70 -8.12
CA SER A 51 4.00 31.45 -7.70
C SER A 51 3.39 30.21 -8.37
N LEU A 52 2.07 30.18 -8.53
CA LEU A 52 1.32 29.11 -9.21
C LEU A 52 1.67 29.01 -10.70
N GLU A 53 1.87 30.15 -11.36
CA GLU A 53 2.23 30.16 -12.77
C GLU A 53 3.65 29.65 -13.02
N SER A 54 4.59 29.99 -12.12
CA SER A 54 6.03 29.80 -12.29
C SER A 54 6.58 28.51 -11.65
N SER A 55 6.11 28.10 -10.47
CA SER A 55 6.54 26.88 -9.79
C SER A 55 5.46 26.36 -8.81
N PRO A 56 4.43 25.64 -9.32
CA PRO A 56 3.37 25.11 -8.48
C PRO A 56 3.91 24.07 -7.49
N SER A 57 3.84 24.38 -6.20
CA SER A 57 4.37 23.56 -5.11
C SER A 57 3.29 23.26 -4.07
N LYS A 58 3.36 22.12 -3.39
CA LYS A 58 2.31 21.66 -2.46
C LYS A 58 2.05 22.56 -1.25
N GLU A 59 2.96 23.48 -0.95
CA GLU A 59 2.83 24.44 0.15
C GLU A 59 2.26 25.80 -0.29
N LEU A 60 1.90 25.98 -1.58
CA LEU A 60 1.44 27.25 -2.18
C LEU A 60 0.36 27.99 -1.35
N PHE A 61 -0.68 27.27 -0.90
CA PHE A 61 -1.78 27.88 -0.13
C PHE A 61 -1.56 27.86 1.39
N SER A 62 -0.45 27.30 1.88
CA SER A 62 -0.15 27.21 3.32
C SER A 62 0.12 28.58 3.96
N GLU A 63 0.59 29.56 3.17
CA GLU A 63 0.70 30.95 3.62
C GLU A 63 -0.68 31.60 3.80
N SER A 64 -1.67 31.22 2.97
CA SER A 64 -3.06 31.71 3.02
C SER A 64 -3.85 31.16 4.22
N VAL A 65 -3.38 30.11 4.90
CA VAL A 65 -4.05 29.44 6.03
C VAL A 65 -3.11 29.23 7.23
N ARG A 66 -2.27 30.24 7.53
CA ARG A 66 -1.30 30.22 8.64
C ARG A 66 -1.92 30.13 10.06
N GLN A 67 -2.44 28.96 10.41
CA GLN A 67 -2.69 28.59 11.80
C GLN A 67 -1.38 28.15 12.49
N PRO A 68 -1.12 28.53 13.74
CA PRO A 68 0.11 28.13 14.44
C PRO A 68 0.26 26.61 14.59
N VAL A 69 1.23 26.02 13.91
CA VAL A 69 1.60 24.60 14.09
C VAL A 69 2.32 24.44 15.43
N THR A 70 1.80 23.57 16.30
CA THR A 70 2.35 23.34 17.64
C THR A 70 2.50 21.84 17.92
N LYS A 71 3.02 21.49 19.10
CA LYS A 71 3.04 20.10 19.61
C LYS A 71 1.64 19.46 19.56
N ASP A 72 0.57 20.23 19.74
CA ASP A 72 -0.79 19.72 19.94
C ASP A 72 -1.50 19.45 18.61
N THR A 73 -1.03 20.03 17.49
CA THR A 73 -1.38 19.64 16.12
C THR A 73 -1.14 18.15 15.86
N PHE A 74 -0.25 17.51 16.62
CA PHE A 74 0.17 16.13 16.46
C PHE A 74 -0.28 15.22 17.61
N ARG A 75 -0.42 13.92 17.30
CA ARG A 75 -0.44 12.81 18.26
C ARG A 75 0.86 12.02 18.09
N GLN A 76 1.63 11.84 19.17
CA GLN A 76 2.87 11.06 19.15
C GLN A 76 2.60 9.58 19.44
N TYR A 77 3.45 8.71 18.87
CA TYR A 77 3.43 7.25 18.98
C TYR A 77 4.85 6.75 19.34
N ARG A 78 5.17 5.49 19.01
CA ARG A 78 6.48 4.87 19.33
C ARG A 78 7.68 5.65 18.79
N VAL A 79 8.80 5.54 19.48
CA VAL A 79 10.13 5.87 18.94
C VAL A 79 10.44 4.93 17.77
N LEU A 80 10.96 5.48 16.68
CA LEU A 80 11.46 4.78 15.50
C LEU A 80 12.99 4.65 15.52
N GLY A 81 13.69 5.67 16.04
CA GLY A 81 15.16 5.68 16.13
C GLY A 81 15.70 6.73 17.10
N LYS A 82 17.00 6.67 17.40
CA LYS A 82 17.70 7.63 18.28
C LYS A 82 18.94 8.17 17.58
N GLY A 83 19.08 9.49 17.56
CA GLY A 83 20.11 10.20 16.78
C GLY A 83 21.05 11.06 17.64
N GLY A 84 21.96 11.78 16.97
CA GLY A 84 23.00 12.58 17.62
C GLY A 84 22.47 13.67 18.57
N PHE A 85 21.31 14.24 18.27
CA PHE A 85 20.70 15.36 19.01
C PHE A 85 19.39 15.04 19.73
N GLY A 86 18.84 13.82 19.58
CA GLY A 86 17.54 13.47 20.16
C GLY A 86 17.01 12.12 19.66
N GLU A 87 15.72 12.08 19.33
CA GLU A 87 15.01 10.87 18.89
C GLU A 87 14.11 11.15 17.68
N VAL A 88 13.76 10.10 16.95
CA VAL A 88 12.72 10.11 15.92
C VAL A 88 11.55 9.30 16.43
N CYS A 89 10.34 9.86 16.49
CA CYS A 89 9.13 9.12 16.83
C CYS A 89 8.08 9.20 15.72
N ALA A 90 7.28 8.15 15.55
CA ALA A 90 6.10 8.23 14.70
C ALA A 90 5.11 9.25 15.29
N CYS A 91 4.52 10.08 14.44
CA CYS A 91 3.45 11.00 14.81
C CYS A 91 2.34 10.99 13.75
N GLN A 92 1.21 11.58 14.11
CA GLN A 92 0.04 11.71 13.25
C GLN A 92 -0.51 13.13 13.38
N VAL A 93 -0.80 13.80 12.25
CA VAL A 93 -1.55 15.07 12.25
C VAL A 93 -2.98 14.79 12.73
N ARG A 94 -3.48 15.51 13.74
CA ARG A 94 -4.79 15.20 14.35
C ARG A 94 -5.97 15.38 13.40
N ALA A 95 -5.96 16.45 12.61
CA ALA A 95 -7.06 16.76 11.69
C ALA A 95 -7.19 15.73 10.56
N THR A 96 -6.12 15.54 9.77
CA THR A 96 -6.13 14.64 8.60
C THR A 96 -5.97 13.17 8.97
N GLY A 97 -5.24 12.86 10.05
CA GLY A 97 -4.78 11.51 10.39
C GLY A 97 -3.59 11.01 9.55
N LYS A 98 -2.93 11.88 8.79
CA LYS A 98 -1.72 11.59 7.99
C LYS A 98 -0.54 11.27 8.91
N MET A 99 0.19 10.20 8.62
CA MET A 99 1.31 9.68 9.44
C MET A 99 2.66 10.27 8.99
N TYR A 100 3.52 10.61 9.95
CA TYR A 100 4.83 11.21 9.73
C TYR A 100 5.87 10.71 10.75
N ALA A 101 7.15 10.98 10.50
CA ALA A 101 8.24 10.81 11.45
C ALA A 101 8.67 12.17 12.02
N CYS A 102 8.54 12.36 13.35
CA CYS A 102 8.98 13.58 14.02
C CYS A 102 10.42 13.40 14.55
N LYS A 103 11.39 14.03 13.91
CA LYS A 103 12.79 14.14 14.35
C LYS A 103 12.87 15.27 15.38
N LYS A 104 12.99 14.89 16.67
CA LYS A 104 13.17 15.81 17.80
C LYS A 104 14.65 16.08 18.01
N LEU A 105 15.04 17.35 17.98
CA LEU A 105 16.40 17.81 18.25
C LEU A 105 16.39 18.58 19.58
N GLU A 106 16.93 18.00 20.65
CA GLU A 106 16.88 18.59 21.99
C GLU A 106 17.71 19.90 22.03
N LYS A 107 17.07 21.03 22.37
CA LYS A 107 17.71 22.36 22.43
C LYS A 107 18.96 22.36 23.31
N LYS A 108 18.93 21.60 24.41
CA LYS A 108 20.07 21.40 25.34
C LYS A 108 21.24 20.63 24.69
N ARG A 109 20.98 19.62 23.85
CA ARG A 109 22.02 18.85 23.13
C ARG A 109 22.58 19.61 21.93
N ILE A 110 21.74 20.38 21.22
CA ILE A 110 22.18 21.31 20.17
C ILE A 110 23.21 22.27 20.76
N LYS A 111 22.82 23.05 21.79
CA LYS A 111 23.68 24.07 22.41
C LYS A 111 24.95 23.51 23.03
N LYS A 112 24.88 22.33 23.66
CA LYS A 112 26.07 21.64 24.22
C LYS A 112 27.09 21.22 23.13
N ARG A 113 26.66 21.04 21.88
CA ARG A 113 27.49 20.57 20.76
C ARG A 113 27.76 21.64 19.70
N LYS A 114 27.30 22.89 19.88
CA LYS A 114 27.32 23.97 18.87
C LYS A 114 26.66 23.55 17.54
N GLY A 115 25.54 22.81 17.63
CA GLY A 115 24.85 22.21 16.50
C GLY A 115 23.83 23.12 15.79
N GLU A 116 23.71 24.39 16.18
CA GLU A 116 22.67 25.32 15.73
C GLU A 116 22.64 25.47 14.21
N ALA A 117 23.81 25.74 13.59
CA ALA A 117 23.93 25.86 12.14
C ALA A 117 23.61 24.56 11.40
N MET A 118 23.94 23.40 11.98
CA MET A 118 23.66 22.07 11.41
C MET A 118 22.16 21.78 11.36
N ALA A 119 21.44 22.09 12.45
CA ALA A 119 19.99 21.91 12.54
C ALA A 119 19.22 22.88 11.62
N LEU A 120 19.68 24.13 11.49
CA LEU A 120 19.09 25.11 10.57
C LEU A 120 19.34 24.73 9.10
N ASN A 121 20.56 24.32 8.76
CA ASN A 121 20.93 23.86 7.42
C ASN A 121 20.13 22.62 6.99
N GLU A 122 19.93 21.64 7.88
CA GLU A 122 19.08 20.49 7.59
C GLU A 122 17.64 20.93 7.24
N LYS A 123 17.05 21.84 8.03
CA LYS A 123 15.70 22.38 7.76
C LYS A 123 15.65 23.10 6.41
N GLN A 124 16.60 24.00 6.14
CA GLN A 124 16.64 24.82 4.93
C GLN A 124 16.91 24.01 3.64
N ILE A 125 17.54 22.84 3.75
CA ILE A 125 17.73 21.91 2.63
C ILE A 125 16.47 21.07 2.42
N LEU A 126 15.91 20.48 3.47
CA LEU A 126 14.69 19.65 3.37
C LEU A 126 13.44 20.43 2.93
N GLU A 127 13.41 21.74 3.18
CA GLU A 127 12.39 22.68 2.70
C GLU A 127 12.47 22.96 1.18
N LYS A 128 13.61 22.68 0.54
CA LYS A 128 13.83 22.96 -0.90
C LYS A 128 13.86 21.71 -1.78
N VAL A 129 14.01 20.53 -1.19
CA VAL A 129 14.20 19.27 -1.92
C VAL A 129 12.87 18.51 -2.05
N ASN A 130 12.19 18.68 -3.19
CA ASN A 130 11.02 17.86 -3.57
C ASN A 130 11.43 16.65 -4.41
N SER A 131 11.86 15.57 -3.76
CA SER A 131 12.23 14.32 -4.43
C SER A 131 11.45 13.11 -3.92
N ARG A 132 11.17 12.15 -4.81
CA ARG A 132 10.65 10.82 -4.43
C ARG A 132 11.68 9.95 -3.71
N PHE A 133 12.98 10.25 -3.84
CA PHE A 133 14.08 9.45 -3.31
C PHE A 133 14.83 10.13 -2.15
N VAL A 134 14.30 11.23 -1.62
CA VAL A 134 14.78 11.92 -0.41
C VAL A 134 13.59 12.09 0.55
N VAL A 135 13.80 12.06 1.86
CA VAL A 135 12.73 12.37 2.82
C VAL A 135 12.33 13.84 2.71
N SER A 136 11.02 14.12 2.64
CA SER A 136 10.48 15.48 2.57
C SER A 136 10.22 16.02 3.97
N LEU A 137 10.45 17.32 4.19
CA LEU A 137 9.85 18.06 5.30
C LEU A 137 8.36 18.31 4.99
N ALA A 138 7.54 18.43 6.02
CA ALA A 138 6.15 18.89 5.91
C ALA A 138 5.77 19.90 7.00
N TYR A 139 6.40 19.83 8.18
CA TYR A 139 6.25 20.87 9.21
C TYR A 139 7.56 21.03 10.00
N ALA A 140 7.93 22.27 10.30
CA ALA A 140 8.95 22.59 11.29
C ALA A 140 8.29 23.40 12.42
N TYR A 141 8.44 22.95 13.67
CA TYR A 141 7.91 23.65 14.84
C TYR A 141 8.84 23.48 16.04
N GLU A 142 8.59 24.21 17.12
CA GLU A 142 9.36 24.07 18.36
C GLU A 142 8.51 23.76 19.60
N THR A 143 9.20 23.30 20.62
CA THR A 143 8.67 23.02 21.95
C THR A 143 9.59 23.65 23.01
N LYS A 144 9.21 23.56 24.29
CA LYS A 144 10.03 24.03 25.42
C LYS A 144 11.47 23.48 25.39
N ASP A 145 11.65 22.20 25.06
CA ASP A 145 12.93 21.49 25.21
C ASP A 145 13.54 20.98 23.88
N ALA A 146 12.80 20.98 22.78
CA ALA A 146 13.27 20.49 21.47
C ALA A 146 12.76 21.33 20.28
N LEU A 147 13.54 21.34 19.20
CA LEU A 147 13.09 21.66 17.83
C LEU A 147 12.55 20.37 17.19
N CYS A 148 11.52 20.47 16.35
CA CYS A 148 10.83 19.33 15.76
C CYS A 148 10.73 19.48 14.24
N LEU A 149 11.35 18.58 13.50
CA LEU A 149 11.14 18.41 12.06
C LEU A 149 10.17 17.25 11.83
N VAL A 150 9.11 17.47 11.06
CA VAL A 150 8.11 16.45 10.72
C VAL A 150 8.33 16.03 9.28
N LEU A 151 8.77 14.79 9.11
CA LEU A 151 9.34 14.24 7.87
C LEU A 151 8.50 13.06 7.36
N THR A 152 8.69 12.69 6.08
CA THR A 152 8.18 11.43 5.50
C THR A 152 8.45 10.24 6.45
N ILE A 153 7.42 9.44 6.73
CA ILE A 153 7.57 8.25 7.59
C ILE A 153 8.15 7.07 6.79
N MET A 154 9.21 6.47 7.30
CA MET A 154 9.93 5.36 6.68
C MET A 154 9.90 4.16 7.65
N ASN A 155 8.88 3.32 7.54
CA ASN A 155 8.63 2.23 8.50
C ASN A 155 9.44 0.95 8.26
N GLY A 156 10.00 0.77 7.05
CA GLY A 156 10.77 -0.41 6.66
C GLY A 156 12.14 -0.52 7.35
N GLY A 157 12.58 0.52 8.07
CA GLY A 157 13.86 0.58 8.75
C GLY A 157 15.00 1.05 7.84
N ASP A 158 16.21 1.09 8.40
CA ASP A 158 17.44 1.46 7.68
C ASP A 158 18.03 0.28 6.88
N LEU A 159 18.73 0.61 5.79
CA LEU A 159 19.35 -0.37 4.90
C LEU A 159 20.41 -1.22 5.62
N LYS A 160 21.07 -0.70 6.67
CA LYS A 160 22.01 -1.45 7.50
C LYS A 160 21.34 -2.64 8.18
N PHE A 161 20.17 -2.45 8.77
CA PHE A 161 19.39 -3.54 9.36
C PHE A 161 19.07 -4.61 8.31
N HIS A 162 18.69 -4.23 7.09
CA HIS A 162 18.45 -5.18 6.01
C HIS A 162 19.73 -5.93 5.60
N ILE A 163 20.87 -5.25 5.41
CA ILE A 163 22.14 -5.88 5.01
C ILE A 163 22.68 -6.87 6.06
N TYR A 164 22.52 -6.58 7.35
CA TYR A 164 23.24 -7.29 8.42
C TYR A 164 22.39 -8.18 9.34
N ASN A 165 21.07 -7.96 9.40
CA ASN A 165 20.17 -8.61 10.37
C ASN A 165 19.04 -9.43 9.73
N ILE A 166 18.84 -9.36 8.40
CA ILE A 166 17.85 -10.16 7.68
C ILE A 166 18.57 -11.23 6.85
N GLY A 167 18.42 -12.50 7.24
CA GLY A 167 19.00 -13.63 6.51
C GLY A 167 20.53 -13.68 6.53
N SER A 168 21.13 -14.08 5.42
CA SER A 168 22.58 -14.06 5.19
C SER A 168 23.06 -12.64 4.81
N PRO A 169 24.24 -12.17 5.27
CA PRO A 169 24.68 -10.81 5.01
C PRO A 169 24.82 -10.43 3.52
N GLY A 170 24.31 -9.25 3.19
CA GLY A 170 24.21 -8.73 1.82
C GLY A 170 22.91 -9.12 1.12
N PHE A 171 22.77 -8.74 -0.15
CA PHE A 171 21.58 -8.97 -0.98
C PHE A 171 21.90 -9.72 -2.27
N GLU A 172 20.84 -10.21 -2.91
CA GLU A 172 20.84 -10.70 -4.29
C GLU A 172 20.93 -9.53 -5.28
N GLU A 173 21.53 -9.78 -6.45
CA GLU A 173 21.96 -8.76 -7.41
C GLU A 173 20.83 -7.83 -7.89
N GLU A 174 19.65 -8.36 -8.18
CA GLU A 174 18.47 -7.57 -8.56
C GLU A 174 18.11 -6.51 -7.49
N ARG A 175 18.18 -6.88 -6.21
CA ARG A 175 17.89 -5.97 -5.09
C ARG A 175 19.01 -4.95 -4.89
N VAL A 176 20.26 -5.31 -5.16
CA VAL A 176 21.39 -4.34 -5.18
C VAL A 176 21.18 -3.31 -6.28
N HIS A 177 20.87 -3.75 -7.50
CA HIS A 177 20.64 -2.88 -8.65
C HIS A 177 19.44 -1.94 -8.44
N PHE A 178 18.32 -2.46 -7.93
CA PHE A 178 17.13 -1.66 -7.64
C PHE A 178 17.43 -0.51 -6.67
N TYR A 179 18.02 -0.79 -5.51
CA TYR A 179 18.37 0.26 -4.55
C TYR A 179 19.48 1.18 -5.05
N ALA A 180 20.47 0.68 -5.80
CA ALA A 180 21.50 1.51 -6.41
C ALA A 180 20.90 2.54 -7.40
N ALA A 181 19.89 2.14 -8.19
CA ALA A 181 19.19 3.04 -9.10
C ALA A 181 18.36 4.10 -8.35
N GLU A 182 17.60 3.72 -7.32
CA GLU A 182 16.84 4.69 -6.50
C GLU A 182 17.75 5.70 -5.79
N ILE A 183 18.89 5.23 -5.22
CA ILE A 183 19.87 6.12 -4.59
C ILE A 183 20.51 7.04 -5.63
N CYS A 184 20.82 6.54 -6.83
CA CYS A 184 21.33 7.36 -7.93
C CYS A 184 20.37 8.49 -8.32
N CYS A 185 19.06 8.21 -8.40
CA CYS A 185 18.05 9.24 -8.66
C CYS A 185 17.88 10.24 -7.50
N GLY A 186 18.07 9.80 -6.24
CA GLY A 186 18.11 10.69 -5.08
C GLY A 186 19.30 11.64 -5.09
N LEU A 187 20.49 11.11 -5.44
CA LEU A 187 21.70 11.92 -5.61
C LEU A 187 21.59 12.88 -6.79
N GLU A 188 21.08 12.44 -7.95
CA GLU A 188 20.92 13.28 -9.14
C GLU A 188 20.05 14.51 -8.85
N HIS A 189 18.95 14.34 -8.10
CA HIS A 189 18.08 15.45 -7.69
C HIS A 189 18.77 16.42 -6.72
N LEU A 190 19.55 15.91 -5.75
CA LEU A 190 20.34 16.78 -4.86
C LEU A 190 21.41 17.54 -5.66
N HIS A 191 22.08 16.88 -6.61
CA HIS A 191 23.11 17.47 -7.45
C HIS A 191 22.56 18.50 -8.44
N SER A 192 21.34 18.32 -8.97
CA SER A 192 20.67 19.35 -9.79
C SER A 192 20.32 20.60 -8.99
N GLU A 193 19.99 20.45 -7.70
CA GLU A 193 19.85 21.57 -6.76
C GLU A 193 21.19 22.16 -6.29
N GLY A 194 22.32 21.68 -6.81
CA GLY A 194 23.65 22.12 -6.39
C GLY A 194 24.01 21.68 -4.97
N ILE A 195 23.35 20.66 -4.41
CA ILE A 195 23.56 20.18 -3.03
C ILE A 195 24.38 18.90 -3.04
N VAL A 196 25.53 18.90 -2.35
CA VAL A 196 26.30 17.68 -2.05
C VAL A 196 25.87 17.14 -0.69
N TYR A 197 25.66 15.83 -0.58
CA TYR A 197 25.03 15.18 0.58
C TYR A 197 26.03 14.74 1.68
N ARG A 198 27.18 14.18 1.29
CA ARG A 198 28.39 13.92 2.12
C ARG A 198 28.30 12.89 3.26
N ASP A 199 27.18 12.19 3.45
CA ASP A 199 27.06 11.16 4.49
C ASP A 199 26.27 9.92 4.00
N LEU A 200 26.62 9.44 2.80
CA LEU A 200 26.00 8.28 2.18
C LEU A 200 26.52 6.97 2.75
N LYS A 201 25.65 6.28 3.51
CA LYS A 201 25.93 5.05 4.27
C LYS A 201 24.63 4.29 4.58
N PRO A 202 24.67 2.99 4.94
CA PRO A 202 23.46 2.18 5.08
C PRO A 202 22.52 2.63 6.21
N GLU A 203 22.99 3.34 7.25
CA GLU A 203 22.12 3.91 8.28
C GLU A 203 21.19 5.03 7.79
N ASN A 204 21.59 5.78 6.75
CA ASN A 204 20.86 6.96 6.30
C ASN A 204 19.93 6.68 5.10
N ILE A 205 19.99 5.47 4.52
CA ILE A 205 19.04 5.00 3.50
C ILE A 205 17.92 4.25 4.22
N LEU A 206 16.70 4.78 4.17
CA LEU A 206 15.54 4.23 4.86
C LEU A 206 14.53 3.65 3.87
N LEU A 207 13.85 2.56 4.23
CA LEU A 207 12.81 1.93 3.42
C LEU A 207 11.40 2.37 3.86
N ASP A 208 10.52 2.58 2.90
CA ASP A 208 9.08 2.81 3.15
C ASP A 208 8.31 1.49 3.34
N ASP A 209 6.98 1.58 3.51
CA ASP A 209 6.11 0.40 3.67
C ASP A 209 5.93 -0.42 2.36
N ASN A 210 6.34 0.10 1.21
CA ASN A 210 6.31 -0.57 -0.10
C ASN A 210 7.66 -1.23 -0.43
N GLY A 211 8.74 -0.83 0.25
CA GLY A 211 10.11 -1.30 0.04
C GLY A 211 10.99 -0.36 -0.79
N HIS A 212 10.48 0.80 -1.21
CA HIS A 212 11.25 1.85 -1.88
C HIS A 212 12.15 2.58 -0.89
N ILE A 213 13.34 3.03 -1.32
CA ILE A 213 14.26 3.77 -0.44
C ILE A 213 14.07 5.28 -0.50
N ARG A 214 14.51 5.98 0.54
CA ARG A 214 14.83 7.41 0.52
C ARG A 214 16.12 7.72 1.29
N ILE A 215 16.86 8.70 0.80
CA ILE A 215 17.98 9.35 1.49
C ILE A 215 17.42 10.19 2.65
N SER A 216 18.06 10.13 3.83
CA SER A 216 17.65 10.84 5.06
C SER A 216 18.85 11.44 5.82
N ASP A 217 18.59 12.17 6.91
CA ASP A 217 19.59 12.85 7.77
C ASP A 217 20.52 13.82 7.01
N LEU A 218 19.94 14.88 6.43
CA LEU A 218 20.65 15.84 5.58
C LEU A 218 21.47 16.88 6.38
N GLY A 219 21.75 16.61 7.66
CA GLY A 219 22.54 17.50 8.54
C GLY A 219 23.97 17.77 8.06
N LEU A 220 24.57 16.89 7.25
CA LEU A 220 25.89 17.11 6.64
C LEU A 220 25.83 17.59 5.18
N ALA A 221 24.65 17.73 4.57
CA ALA A 221 24.51 18.23 3.21
C ALA A 221 24.86 19.75 3.13
N VAL A 222 25.35 20.23 1.99
CA VAL A 222 25.65 21.67 1.75
C VAL A 222 25.34 22.02 0.30
N LYS A 223 24.74 23.20 0.06
CA LYS A 223 24.63 23.79 -1.28
C LYS A 223 25.97 24.39 -1.71
N VAL A 224 26.51 23.87 -2.82
CA VAL A 224 27.71 24.35 -3.51
C VAL A 224 27.30 25.52 -4.40
N PRO A 225 27.95 26.71 -4.32
CA PRO A 225 27.61 27.81 -5.23
C PRO A 225 27.94 27.46 -6.70
N PRO A 226 27.17 27.96 -7.69
CA PRO A 226 27.43 27.67 -9.10
C PRO A 226 28.84 28.05 -9.53
N GLY A 227 29.59 27.08 -10.09
CA GLY A 227 30.97 27.26 -10.52
C GLY A 227 32.03 27.19 -9.40
N GLU A 228 31.63 27.12 -8.13
CA GLU A 228 32.54 27.03 -6.99
C GLU A 228 32.87 25.59 -6.57
N THR A 229 33.79 25.47 -5.60
CA THR A 229 34.17 24.20 -4.95
C THR A 229 34.21 24.39 -3.44
N ILE A 230 33.62 23.48 -2.68
CA ILE A 230 33.64 23.56 -1.21
C ILE A 230 34.85 22.79 -0.64
N ARG A 231 35.15 23.02 0.65
CA ARG A 231 36.18 22.32 1.41
C ARG A 231 35.62 21.93 2.78
N GLY A 232 35.88 20.72 3.25
CA GLY A 232 35.50 20.30 4.60
C GLY A 232 35.61 18.79 4.83
N ARG A 233 36.35 18.39 5.87
CA ARG A 233 36.57 16.99 6.26
C ARG A 233 35.39 16.47 7.11
N VAL A 234 34.27 16.15 6.46
CA VAL A 234 33.02 15.68 7.10
C VAL A 234 32.49 14.39 6.44
N GLY A 235 31.68 13.63 7.19
CA GLY A 235 31.12 12.35 6.78
C GLY A 235 31.53 11.20 7.71
N THR A 236 31.03 10.00 7.43
CA THR A 236 31.30 8.80 8.25
C THR A 236 32.58 8.07 7.81
N VAL A 237 33.42 7.66 8.78
CA VAL A 237 34.68 6.94 8.54
C VAL A 237 34.42 5.62 7.81
N GLY A 238 35.13 5.39 6.70
CA GLY A 238 34.90 4.28 5.75
C GLY A 238 34.05 4.65 4.53
N TYR A 239 33.28 5.76 4.60
CA TYR A 239 32.46 6.28 3.49
C TYR A 239 32.91 7.65 2.97
N MET A 240 33.76 8.37 3.70
CA MET A 240 34.42 9.59 3.20
C MET A 240 35.34 9.25 2.03
N ALA A 241 35.23 10.00 0.93
CA ALA A 241 36.09 9.86 -0.24
C ALA A 241 37.53 10.36 0.03
N PRO A 242 38.55 9.90 -0.73
CA PRO A 242 39.94 10.30 -0.55
C PRO A 242 40.15 11.82 -0.54
N GLU A 243 39.48 12.57 -1.43
CA GLU A 243 39.58 14.03 -1.49
C GLU A 243 39.01 14.71 -0.22
N VAL A 244 38.05 14.09 0.45
CA VAL A 244 37.49 14.56 1.73
C VAL A 244 38.46 14.26 2.87
N ILE A 245 39.06 13.07 2.89
CA ILE A 245 40.06 12.64 3.88
C ILE A 245 41.31 13.51 3.79
N ASN A 246 41.77 13.81 2.57
CA ASN A 246 42.89 14.73 2.26
C ASN A 246 42.55 16.21 2.55
N ASN A 247 41.28 16.54 2.82
CA ASN A 247 40.78 17.91 2.98
C ASN A 247 41.09 18.78 1.74
N GLU A 248 40.86 18.24 0.55
CA GLU A 248 40.94 18.94 -0.74
C GLU A 248 39.64 19.74 -1.01
N ARG A 249 39.57 20.41 -2.18
CA ARG A 249 38.36 21.08 -2.68
C ARG A 249 37.58 20.13 -3.60
N TYR A 250 36.26 20.07 -3.41
CA TYR A 250 35.38 19.13 -4.11
C TYR A 250 34.00 19.74 -4.43
N THR A 251 33.23 19.05 -5.27
CA THR A 251 31.82 19.36 -5.58
C THR A 251 30.94 18.16 -5.21
N MET A 252 30.52 17.35 -6.18
CA MET A 252 29.59 16.23 -6.00
C MET A 252 30.26 14.85 -5.95
N SER A 253 31.59 14.78 -6.15
CA SER A 253 32.33 13.52 -6.22
C SER A 253 32.26 12.63 -4.96
N PRO A 254 32.17 13.15 -3.71
CA PRO A 254 32.12 12.28 -2.53
C PRO A 254 30.86 11.42 -2.44
N ASP A 255 29.74 11.89 -3.02
CA ASP A 255 28.48 11.14 -3.01
C ASP A 255 28.55 9.94 -3.96
N TRP A 256 29.21 10.08 -5.11
CA TRP A 256 29.45 8.97 -6.05
C TRP A 256 30.40 7.92 -5.46
N TRP A 257 31.42 8.34 -4.71
CA TRP A 257 32.25 7.44 -3.90
C TRP A 257 31.41 6.68 -2.85
N GLY A 258 30.53 7.39 -2.13
CA GLY A 258 29.61 6.80 -1.16
C GLY A 258 28.65 5.78 -1.79
N LEU A 259 28.17 6.02 -3.01
CA LEU A 259 27.35 5.06 -3.77
C LEU A 259 28.15 3.80 -4.12
N GLY A 260 29.41 3.94 -4.52
CA GLY A 260 30.32 2.79 -4.73
C GLY A 260 30.51 1.96 -3.46
N CYS A 261 30.66 2.62 -2.30
CA CYS A 261 30.74 1.95 -1.00
C CYS A 261 29.44 1.21 -0.63
N LEU A 262 28.27 1.81 -0.91
CA LEU A 262 26.98 1.18 -0.68
C LEU A 262 26.74 -0.04 -1.58
N ILE A 263 27.05 0.05 -2.88
CA ILE A 263 26.92 -1.09 -3.82
C ILE A 263 27.82 -2.23 -3.37
N PHE A 264 29.07 -1.93 -2.98
CA PHE A 264 29.96 -2.92 -2.40
C PHE A 264 29.37 -3.58 -1.15
N GLU A 265 28.90 -2.78 -0.19
CA GLU A 265 28.43 -3.30 1.11
C GLU A 265 27.12 -4.09 1.00
N MET A 266 26.22 -3.68 0.10
CA MET A 266 25.02 -4.44 -0.25
C MET A 266 25.35 -5.80 -0.87
N THR A 267 26.28 -5.88 -1.83
CA THR A 267 26.67 -7.18 -2.43
C THR A 267 27.47 -8.04 -1.45
N ALA A 268 28.52 -7.49 -0.85
CA ALA A 268 29.44 -8.23 -0.01
C ALA A 268 28.80 -8.69 1.32
N GLY A 269 28.01 -7.83 1.96
CA GLY A 269 27.58 -7.99 3.36
C GLY A 269 28.62 -7.52 4.38
N HIS A 270 29.58 -6.68 3.95
CA HIS A 270 30.53 -5.95 4.79
C HIS A 270 31.05 -4.70 4.06
N SER A 271 31.56 -3.72 4.81
CA SER A 271 32.21 -2.51 4.27
C SER A 271 33.47 -2.84 3.47
N PRO A 272 33.82 -2.08 2.41
CA PRO A 272 35.00 -2.34 1.57
C PRO A 272 36.35 -2.19 2.28
N PHE A 273 36.47 -1.28 3.26
CA PHE A 273 37.74 -0.97 3.94
C PHE A 273 37.80 -1.46 5.40
N ARG A 274 36.80 -2.23 5.84
CA ARG A 274 36.68 -2.69 7.23
C ARG A 274 35.93 -4.01 7.34
N ALA A 275 36.58 -5.02 7.92
CA ALA A 275 35.99 -6.34 8.12
C ALA A 275 34.89 -6.34 9.20
N ARG A 276 33.98 -7.32 9.13
CA ARG A 276 32.85 -7.41 10.06
C ARG A 276 33.34 -7.65 11.49
N LYS A 277 32.91 -6.80 12.43
CA LYS A 277 33.36 -6.72 13.85
C LYS A 277 34.80 -6.22 14.08
N GLU A 278 35.53 -5.80 13.04
CA GLU A 278 36.92 -5.34 13.17
C GLU A 278 37.03 -4.05 14.02
N ARG A 279 37.94 -4.04 15.01
CA ARG A 279 38.20 -2.91 15.92
C ARG A 279 39.47 -2.15 15.50
N VAL A 280 39.35 -1.42 14.40
CA VAL A 280 40.42 -0.59 13.84
C VAL A 280 40.37 0.83 14.42
N LYS A 281 41.52 1.50 14.49
CA LYS A 281 41.61 2.95 14.70
C LYS A 281 41.06 3.72 13.49
N ARG A 282 40.69 5.00 13.67
CA ARG A 282 40.13 5.84 12.60
C ARG A 282 41.16 6.08 11.49
N GLU A 283 42.38 6.40 11.90
CA GLU A 283 43.48 6.86 11.06
C GLU A 283 43.91 5.76 10.10
N GLU A 284 43.89 4.51 10.56
CA GLU A 284 44.17 3.31 9.77
C GLU A 284 43.06 3.06 8.73
N VAL A 285 41.77 3.17 9.06
CA VAL A 285 40.69 3.04 8.05
C VAL A 285 40.75 4.16 7.01
N GLU A 286 41.12 5.39 7.42
CA GLU A 286 41.36 6.50 6.49
C GLU A 286 42.56 6.21 5.57
N LYS A 287 43.64 5.62 6.10
CA LYS A 287 44.80 5.14 5.32
C LYS A 287 44.40 4.06 4.30
N ARG A 288 43.60 3.06 4.69
CA ARG A 288 43.11 2.01 3.77
C ARG A 288 42.35 2.60 2.58
N VAL A 289 41.47 3.57 2.82
CA VAL A 289 40.76 4.30 1.75
C VAL A 289 41.72 5.02 0.79
N GLN A 290 42.81 5.59 1.30
CA GLN A 290 43.81 6.29 0.50
C GLN A 290 44.71 5.33 -0.30
N GLU A 291 45.26 4.29 0.34
CA GLU A 291 46.32 3.45 -0.21
C GLU A 291 45.82 2.16 -0.88
N GLU A 292 44.83 1.46 -0.31
CA GLU A 292 44.43 0.11 -0.73
C GLU A 292 43.40 0.11 -1.89
N GLU A 293 43.24 -1.03 -2.57
CA GLU A 293 42.08 -1.32 -3.42
C GLU A 293 41.12 -2.27 -2.70
N ALA A 294 39.82 -2.13 -2.92
CA ALA A 294 38.81 -3.02 -2.33
C ALA A 294 38.85 -4.43 -2.95
N GLU A 295 38.80 -5.47 -2.13
CA GLU A 295 38.79 -6.86 -2.58
C GLU A 295 37.39 -7.31 -3.02
N TYR A 296 37.26 -7.79 -4.26
CA TYR A 296 35.98 -8.21 -4.83
C TYR A 296 35.81 -9.74 -4.77
N SER A 297 34.89 -10.20 -3.93
CA SER A 297 34.55 -11.63 -3.81
C SER A 297 33.82 -12.18 -5.05
N LYS A 298 33.64 -13.51 -5.11
CA LYS A 298 32.87 -14.20 -6.15
C LYS A 298 31.38 -13.81 -6.23
N LYS A 299 30.85 -13.05 -5.26
CA LYS A 299 29.48 -12.49 -5.32
C LYS A 299 29.31 -11.38 -6.36
N PHE A 300 30.40 -10.75 -6.81
CA PHE A 300 30.32 -9.62 -7.73
C PHE A 300 30.40 -10.09 -9.19
N THR A 301 29.41 -9.72 -10.00
CA THR A 301 29.50 -9.70 -11.46
C THR A 301 30.52 -8.68 -11.95
N GLU A 302 30.97 -8.80 -13.20
CA GLU A 302 31.96 -7.84 -13.74
C GLU A 302 31.40 -6.43 -13.82
N ASP A 303 30.11 -6.24 -14.11
CA ASP A 303 29.49 -4.92 -14.10
C ASP A 303 29.38 -4.33 -12.68
N ALA A 304 29.06 -5.14 -11.66
CA ALA A 304 29.10 -4.68 -10.27
C ALA A 304 30.54 -4.25 -9.85
N LYS A 305 31.58 -4.99 -10.25
CA LYS A 305 33.00 -4.60 -10.05
C LYS A 305 33.33 -3.31 -10.82
N SER A 306 32.89 -3.24 -12.08
CA SER A 306 33.12 -2.13 -13.00
C SER A 306 32.51 -0.84 -12.46
N ILE A 307 31.28 -0.90 -11.96
CA ILE A 307 30.57 0.19 -11.30
C ILE A 307 31.28 0.62 -10.02
N CYS A 308 31.60 -0.32 -9.12
CA CYS A 308 32.30 0.01 -7.87
C CYS A 308 33.68 0.64 -8.13
N LYS A 309 34.47 0.12 -9.09
CA LYS A 309 35.78 0.67 -9.47
C LYS A 309 35.71 2.02 -10.19
N LYS A 310 34.61 2.32 -10.90
CA LYS A 310 34.34 3.65 -11.51
C LYS A 310 33.86 4.67 -10.47
N ALA A 311 33.07 4.24 -9.49
CA ALA A 311 32.60 5.07 -8.38
C ALA A 311 33.74 5.39 -7.39
N ALA A 312 34.62 4.41 -7.12
CA ALA A 312 35.78 4.54 -6.24
C ALA A 312 37.06 5.08 -6.95
N HIS A 313 36.93 5.73 -8.11
CA HIS A 313 38.10 6.20 -8.86
C HIS A 313 38.72 7.45 -8.20
N LYS A 314 39.92 7.27 -7.59
CA LYS A 314 40.60 8.23 -6.69
C LYS A 314 41.06 9.58 -7.33
N ARG A 315 40.50 10.01 -8.48
CA ARG A 315 40.83 11.28 -9.16
C ARG A 315 39.67 11.91 -9.96
N ARG A 316 39.25 13.11 -9.52
CA ARG A 316 38.71 14.29 -10.25
C ARG A 316 37.60 14.18 -11.33
N ASN A 317 37.41 13.07 -12.04
CA ASN A 317 36.52 12.97 -13.22
C ASN A 317 35.17 12.27 -12.95
N GLY A 318 34.72 12.20 -11.68
CA GLY A 318 33.49 11.49 -11.27
C GLY A 318 32.22 11.89 -12.05
N GLY A 319 32.11 13.14 -12.51
CA GLY A 319 30.99 13.60 -13.34
C GLY A 319 30.83 12.88 -14.70
N ALA A 320 31.90 12.26 -15.22
CA ALA A 320 31.83 11.39 -16.40
C ALA A 320 31.46 9.94 -16.05
N ALA A 321 31.74 9.49 -14.82
CA ALA A 321 31.36 8.16 -14.35
C ALA A 321 29.83 8.07 -14.12
N GLY A 322 29.23 9.06 -13.46
CA GLY A 322 27.77 9.15 -13.29
C GLY A 322 27.03 9.11 -14.63
N LYS A 323 27.43 9.95 -15.60
CA LYS A 323 26.84 9.95 -16.95
C LYS A 323 27.04 8.66 -17.75
N ARG A 324 28.06 7.84 -17.44
CA ARG A 324 28.24 6.50 -18.06
C ARG A 324 27.41 5.42 -17.35
N LEU A 325 27.28 5.46 -16.02
CA LEU A 325 26.32 4.66 -15.26
C LEU A 325 24.90 4.85 -15.80
N GLN A 326 24.53 6.11 -16.04
CA GLN A 326 23.27 6.53 -16.66
C GLN A 326 23.06 6.02 -18.10
N LEU A 327 24.14 5.64 -18.81
CA LEU A 327 24.08 5.11 -20.17
C LEU A 327 24.00 3.58 -20.19
N CYS A 328 24.75 2.89 -19.32
CA CYS A 328 24.68 1.43 -19.16
C CYS A 328 23.23 1.01 -18.79
N MET A 329 22.67 1.58 -17.71
CA MET A 329 21.30 1.27 -17.26
C MET A 329 20.17 1.76 -18.21
N ARG A 330 20.51 2.40 -19.34
CA ARG A 330 19.54 2.79 -20.39
C ARG A 330 19.64 1.94 -21.67
N ASN A 331 20.75 1.22 -21.88
CA ASN A 331 20.99 0.50 -23.13
C ASN A 331 20.40 -0.92 -23.11
N GLU A 332 20.33 -1.57 -21.96
CA GLU A 332 19.68 -2.89 -21.81
C GLU A 332 18.16 -2.84 -22.11
N SER A 333 17.55 -1.66 -21.98
CA SER A 333 16.13 -1.43 -22.25
C SER A 333 15.75 -1.39 -23.75
N ARG A 334 16.68 -1.68 -24.68
CA ARG A 334 16.48 -1.44 -26.12
C ARG A 334 16.40 -2.67 -27.03
N GLU A 335 16.75 -3.87 -26.57
CA GLU A 335 16.69 -5.09 -27.40
C GLU A 335 15.47 -5.98 -27.11
N GLN A 336 14.26 -5.43 -27.35
CA GLN A 336 13.04 -6.23 -27.62
C GLN A 336 11.89 -5.35 -28.15
N THR A 337 11.87 -5.07 -29.46
CA THR A 337 10.73 -4.41 -30.13
C THR A 337 10.35 -5.08 -31.45
N THR A 338 9.39 -6.01 -31.39
CA THR A 338 8.59 -6.44 -32.53
C THR A 338 7.11 -6.39 -32.16
N GLN A 339 6.29 -5.70 -32.96
CA GLN A 339 4.87 -5.47 -32.69
C GLN A 339 4.00 -6.68 -33.04
N PRO A 340 2.84 -6.81 -32.37
CA PRO A 340 1.58 -7.04 -33.08
C PRO A 340 0.59 -5.87 -32.94
N LYS A 341 -0.53 -5.95 -33.67
CA LYS A 341 -1.41 -4.82 -34.03
C LYS A 341 -2.47 -4.48 -32.98
N ALA A 342 -3.06 -3.29 -33.10
CA ALA A 342 -3.96 -2.71 -32.13
C ALA A 342 -5.38 -3.29 -32.12
N THR A 343 -5.81 -3.85 -30.98
CA THR A 343 -7.22 -3.84 -30.53
C THR A 343 -7.34 -3.81 -29.00
N ALA A 344 -6.30 -3.36 -28.28
CA ALA A 344 -6.28 -3.31 -26.82
C ALA A 344 -5.57 -2.03 -26.32
N MET A 345 -6.30 -1.20 -25.57
CA MET A 345 -5.73 -0.22 -24.63
C MET A 345 -5.88 -0.81 -23.23
N LEU A 346 -4.82 -1.38 -22.65
CA LEU A 346 -3.73 -0.71 -21.90
C LEU A 346 -4.09 -0.47 -20.42
N PRO A 347 -3.17 -0.68 -19.46
CA PRO A 347 -1.89 -1.41 -19.53
C PRO A 347 -1.74 -2.50 -18.44
N ALA A 348 -0.74 -3.37 -18.61
CA ALA A 348 -0.26 -4.20 -17.51
C ALA A 348 0.46 -3.33 -16.46
N THR A 349 -0.04 -3.29 -15.22
CA THR A 349 0.71 -3.17 -13.94
C THR A 349 -0.32 -3.30 -12.79
N PHE A 350 -0.98 -4.46 -12.69
CA PHE A 350 -1.83 -4.84 -11.56
C PHE A 350 -1.16 -5.98 -10.75
N LYS A 351 0.17 -5.96 -10.66
CA LYS A 351 1.01 -7.02 -10.05
C LYS A 351 1.69 -6.60 -8.74
N LEU A 352 1.12 -5.66 -7.99
CA LEU A 352 1.58 -5.31 -6.65
C LEU A 352 0.44 -5.36 -5.60
N CYS A 353 0.77 -5.99 -4.46
CA CYS A 353 0.18 -5.83 -3.11
C CYS A 353 -0.98 -6.75 -2.65
N ALA A 354 -0.63 -7.93 -2.12
CA ALA A 354 -1.30 -8.44 -0.90
C ALA A 354 -0.43 -9.30 0.02
N GLY A 355 0.39 -8.63 0.82
CA GLY A 355 0.80 -9.13 2.14
C GLY A 355 1.91 -10.19 2.15
N ILE A 356 3.14 -9.73 2.37
CA ILE A 356 4.24 -10.58 2.82
C ILE A 356 3.83 -11.27 4.12
N SER A 357 4.06 -12.58 4.21
CA SER A 357 3.40 -13.47 5.18
C SER A 357 4.01 -13.41 6.59
N TYR A 358 3.68 -12.39 7.40
CA TYR A 358 4.07 -12.35 8.81
C TYR A 358 2.96 -11.95 9.80
N ARG A 359 2.86 -12.77 10.87
CA ARG A 359 1.81 -12.72 11.92
C ARG A 359 1.78 -11.43 12.74
N HIS A 360 2.87 -10.64 12.76
CA HIS A 360 3.01 -9.44 13.59
C HIS A 360 2.44 -8.16 12.97
N LEU A 361 2.12 -8.14 11.67
CA LEU A 361 1.63 -6.94 10.95
C LEU A 361 0.12 -6.68 11.09
N ARG A 362 -0.66 -7.58 11.70
CA ARG A 362 -2.14 -7.45 11.83
C ARG A 362 -2.62 -6.25 12.66
N ASN A 363 -1.73 -5.51 13.34
CA ASN A 363 -2.10 -4.53 14.39
C ASN A 363 -1.76 -3.05 14.09
N MET A 364 -1.49 -2.64 12.84
CA MET A 364 -1.17 -1.23 12.50
C MET A 364 -2.23 -0.57 11.61
N THR A 365 -2.79 0.56 12.06
CA THR A 365 -4.02 1.16 11.51
C THR A 365 -3.81 2.27 10.46
N GLY A 366 -2.61 2.85 10.36
CA GLY A 366 -2.36 4.10 9.62
C GLY A 366 -2.61 4.04 8.10
N LEU A 367 -2.37 2.89 7.47
CA LEU A 367 -2.42 2.69 6.01
C LEU A 367 -3.88 2.71 5.47
N GLN A 368 -4.91 2.44 6.29
CA GLN A 368 -6.30 2.32 5.81
C GLN A 368 -6.87 3.61 5.17
N LYS A 369 -6.28 4.79 5.41
CA LYS A 369 -6.79 6.07 4.90
C LYS A 369 -6.38 6.38 3.45
N THR A 370 -5.11 6.24 3.11
CA THR A 370 -4.50 6.87 1.91
C THR A 370 -5.21 6.53 0.60
N ALA A 371 -5.60 5.28 0.41
CA ALA A 371 -6.22 4.82 -0.83
C ALA A 371 -7.75 4.60 -0.73
N ALA A 372 -8.37 4.96 0.40
CA ALA A 372 -9.81 5.26 0.41
C ALA A 372 -10.09 6.52 -0.43
N ILE A 373 -9.20 7.51 -0.35
CA ILE A 373 -9.27 8.78 -1.08
C ILE A 373 -9.14 8.55 -2.60
N ALA A 374 -8.15 7.76 -3.03
CA ALA A 374 -7.86 7.47 -4.43
C ALA A 374 -9.02 6.85 -5.24
N LEU A 375 -10.04 6.26 -4.59
CA LEU A 375 -11.22 5.72 -5.25
C LEU A 375 -12.47 6.59 -5.13
N SER A 376 -12.47 7.62 -4.27
CA SER A 376 -13.54 8.62 -4.27
C SER A 376 -13.50 9.43 -5.57
N HIS A 377 -12.29 9.72 -6.08
CA HIS A 377 -12.06 10.60 -7.22
C HIS A 377 -12.36 10.00 -8.61
N LYS A 378 -12.92 8.78 -8.67
CA LYS A 378 -13.36 8.11 -9.91
C LYS A 378 -14.86 7.80 -9.98
N LEU A 379 -15.64 8.18 -8.97
CA LEU A 379 -17.07 7.81 -8.82
C LEU A 379 -18.05 8.99 -8.87
N GLN A 380 -17.64 10.14 -9.42
CA GLN A 380 -18.52 11.29 -9.65
C GLN A 380 -18.39 11.88 -11.07
N ARG A 381 -19.00 11.17 -12.01
CA ARG A 381 -19.95 11.78 -12.96
C ARG A 381 -21.34 11.22 -12.62
N PHE A 382 -22.40 11.94 -12.97
CA PHE A 382 -23.79 11.76 -12.51
C PHE A 382 -24.05 12.21 -11.06
N ALA A 383 -24.34 13.51 -10.92
CA ALA A 383 -25.44 14.01 -10.08
C ALA A 383 -26.71 14.11 -10.99
N ASP A 384 -27.94 14.40 -10.57
CA ASP A 384 -28.50 14.96 -9.31
C ASP A 384 -30.04 14.61 -9.26
N PRO A 385 -30.96 15.30 -8.55
CA PRO A 385 -31.09 15.52 -7.09
C PRO A 385 -32.45 15.06 -6.47
N GLY A 386 -32.45 14.78 -5.15
CA GLY A 386 -33.61 15.00 -4.25
C GLY A 386 -34.78 13.98 -4.25
N PRO A 387 -35.86 14.24 -3.48
CA PRO A 387 -35.81 14.49 -2.02
C PRO A 387 -36.90 13.75 -1.19
N GLY A 388 -36.71 13.61 0.13
CA GLY A 388 -37.84 13.58 1.09
C GLY A 388 -38.04 12.38 2.04
N ASN A 389 -37.93 12.66 3.34
CA ASN A 389 -38.83 12.28 4.46
C ASN A 389 -39.14 10.82 4.91
N TRP A 390 -38.67 10.54 6.13
CA TRP A 390 -39.47 10.19 7.35
C TRP A 390 -39.93 8.75 7.70
N ILE A 391 -39.37 8.27 8.85
CA ILE A 391 -40.06 7.70 10.05
C ILE A 391 -40.40 6.18 10.15
N SER A 392 -40.20 5.68 11.39
CA SER A 392 -40.65 4.40 12.01
C SER A 392 -40.10 3.09 11.40
N GLN A 393 -39.33 2.27 12.14
CA GLN A 393 -39.74 1.40 13.26
C GLN A 393 -40.84 0.37 12.92
N VAL A 394 -40.49 -0.92 12.96
CA VAL A 394 -41.19 -1.95 13.76
C VAL A 394 -40.26 -3.17 13.98
N ARG A 395 -40.59 -4.03 14.94
CA ARG A 395 -39.70 -5.07 15.50
C ARG A 395 -40.45 -6.40 15.66
N ARG A 396 -39.74 -7.55 15.53
CA ARG A 396 -40.23 -8.95 15.66
C ARG A 396 -40.96 -9.45 14.40
N ARG A 397 -41.10 -10.76 14.15
CA ARG A 397 -40.85 -11.96 14.99
C ARG A 397 -40.43 -13.17 14.13
N SER A 398 -39.58 -14.05 14.66
CA SER A 398 -39.13 -15.27 13.98
C SER A 398 -40.17 -16.40 14.05
N SER A 399 -40.18 -17.27 13.04
CA SER A 399 -40.76 -18.62 13.12
C SER A 399 -39.81 -19.66 12.49
N LEU A 400 -39.82 -20.87 13.04
CA LEU A 400 -39.09 -22.05 12.60
C LEU A 400 -40.08 -23.17 12.32
N LEU A 401 -39.81 -23.98 11.29
CA LEU A 401 -40.34 -25.32 10.93
C LEU A 401 -40.05 -25.50 9.42
N SER A 402 -39.74 -26.67 8.86
CA SER A 402 -39.28 -27.97 9.40
C SER A 402 -38.19 -28.51 8.42
N CYS A 403 -37.50 -29.63 8.60
CA CYS A 403 -37.98 -31.01 8.76
C CYS A 403 -36.91 -31.91 9.45
N ARG A 404 -37.31 -33.08 9.96
CA ARG A 404 -36.43 -34.13 10.51
C ARG A 404 -36.78 -35.47 9.86
N THR A 405 -35.77 -36.24 9.43
CA THR A 405 -35.61 -37.68 9.74
C THR A 405 -34.32 -38.23 9.10
N GLU A 406 -33.28 -38.37 9.91
CA GLU A 406 -32.45 -39.59 9.98
C GLU A 406 -31.62 -39.57 11.27
N GLU A 407 -31.18 -40.76 11.68
CA GLU A 407 -30.32 -41.00 12.85
C GLU A 407 -28.87 -41.30 12.33
N LYS A 408 -27.83 -41.72 13.08
CA LYS A 408 -27.78 -42.32 14.43
C LYS A 408 -26.42 -42.18 15.12
N ARG A 409 -25.93 -40.94 15.31
CA ARG A 409 -24.85 -40.65 16.27
C ARG A 409 -25.12 -39.32 16.99
N PRO A 410 -25.02 -39.23 18.33
CA PRO A 410 -24.96 -37.93 19.00
C PRO A 410 -23.66 -37.24 18.58
N TYR A 411 -23.79 -36.05 17.98
CA TYR A 411 -22.64 -35.21 17.61
C TYR A 411 -21.74 -34.99 18.83
N SER A 412 -20.43 -35.09 18.64
CA SER A 412 -19.44 -34.66 19.63
C SER A 412 -19.62 -33.17 19.96
N GLU A 413 -19.11 -32.71 21.09
CA GLU A 413 -19.17 -31.29 21.47
C GLU A 413 -18.58 -30.35 20.40
N VAL A 414 -17.55 -30.83 19.69
CA VAL A 414 -16.90 -30.16 18.56
C VAL A 414 -17.83 -30.09 17.34
N GLU A 415 -18.48 -31.20 16.97
CA GLU A 415 -19.48 -31.22 15.88
C GLU A 415 -20.70 -30.34 16.23
N MET A 416 -21.19 -30.40 17.47
CA MET A 416 -22.22 -29.48 17.99
C MET A 416 -21.77 -28.02 17.97
N SER A 417 -20.48 -27.72 18.09
CA SER A 417 -19.95 -26.37 17.92
C SER A 417 -20.04 -25.91 16.46
N TYR A 418 -19.69 -26.77 15.50
CA TYR A 418 -19.80 -26.44 14.07
C TYR A 418 -21.26 -26.28 13.62
N VAL A 419 -22.17 -27.18 14.05
CA VAL A 419 -23.62 -27.03 13.78
C VAL A 419 -24.15 -25.70 14.32
N ARG A 420 -23.81 -25.33 15.56
CA ARG A 420 -24.21 -24.03 16.15
C ARG A 420 -23.67 -22.84 15.35
N GLN A 421 -22.40 -22.85 14.94
CA GLN A 421 -21.82 -21.79 14.11
C GLN A 421 -22.50 -21.71 12.73
N GLY A 422 -22.83 -22.85 12.11
CA GLY A 422 -23.55 -22.90 10.83
C GLY A 422 -24.97 -22.32 10.93
N GLU A 423 -25.69 -22.60 12.02
CA GLU A 423 -27.00 -22.00 12.29
C GLU A 423 -26.91 -20.50 12.66
N GLU A 424 -25.86 -20.10 13.38
CA GLU A 424 -25.58 -18.69 13.71
C GLU A 424 -25.29 -17.88 12.44
N ALA A 425 -24.48 -18.40 11.53
CA ALA A 425 -24.23 -17.80 10.22
C ALA A 425 -25.54 -17.64 9.43
N LEU A 426 -26.37 -18.69 9.37
CA LEU A 426 -27.66 -18.64 8.68
C LEU A 426 -28.61 -17.59 9.29
N GLN A 427 -28.69 -17.51 10.62
CA GLN A 427 -29.53 -16.52 11.32
C GLN A 427 -29.03 -15.08 11.09
N LYS A 428 -27.72 -14.84 11.18
CA LYS A 428 -27.10 -13.54 10.90
C LYS A 428 -27.32 -13.12 9.45
N SER A 429 -27.01 -13.99 8.49
CA SER A 429 -27.21 -13.71 7.07
C SER A 429 -28.68 -13.47 6.70
N ALA A 430 -29.61 -14.25 7.26
CA ALA A 430 -31.04 -14.03 7.04
C ALA A 430 -31.55 -12.71 7.64
N HIS A 431 -31.05 -12.30 8.81
CA HIS A 431 -31.38 -11.00 9.40
C HIS A 431 -30.86 -9.85 8.52
N ILE A 432 -29.61 -9.95 8.04
CA ILE A 432 -28.98 -8.96 7.16
C ILE A 432 -29.72 -8.82 5.82
N LEU A 433 -30.12 -9.93 5.21
CA LEU A 433 -30.83 -9.95 3.93
C LEU A 433 -32.30 -9.54 4.04
N GLY A 434 -32.93 -9.75 5.20
CA GLY A 434 -34.31 -9.33 5.48
C GLY A 434 -34.48 -7.84 5.80
N ASP A 435 -33.40 -7.18 6.23
CA ASP A 435 -33.36 -5.74 6.45
C ASP A 435 -33.04 -5.03 5.11
N LEU A 436 -34.10 -4.52 4.47
CA LEU A 436 -34.10 -3.94 3.12
C LEU A 436 -33.53 -2.52 3.04
N ASP A 437 -33.40 -1.81 4.15
CA ASP A 437 -32.98 -0.41 4.16
C ASP A 437 -31.45 -0.26 4.06
N GLY A 438 -30.96 0.91 3.66
CA GLY A 438 -29.53 1.23 3.71
C GLY A 438 -28.60 0.38 2.83
N TRP A 439 -29.14 -0.39 1.88
CA TRP A 439 -28.35 -1.04 0.83
C TRP A 439 -27.97 -0.02 -0.26
N LYS A 440 -26.68 0.22 -0.46
CA LYS A 440 -26.14 1.06 -1.53
C LYS A 440 -25.71 0.19 -2.72
N THR A 441 -26.17 0.50 -3.92
CA THR A 441 -25.62 -0.11 -5.17
C THR A 441 -24.16 0.29 -5.35
N GLU A 442 -23.27 -0.69 -5.51
CA GLU A 442 -21.84 -0.49 -5.82
C GLU A 442 -21.58 -0.66 -7.33
N THR A 443 -22.28 -1.58 -8.00
CA THR A 443 -22.12 -1.85 -9.44
C THR A 443 -23.39 -2.50 -10.00
N VAL A 444 -23.74 -2.19 -11.25
CA VAL A 444 -24.73 -2.91 -12.06
C VAL A 444 -24.05 -3.32 -13.36
N ALA A 445 -24.14 -4.59 -13.73
CA ALA A 445 -23.59 -5.14 -14.96
C ALA A 445 -24.59 -5.03 -16.12
N PRO A 446 -24.14 -5.08 -17.40
CA PRO A 446 -25.03 -4.92 -18.56
C PRO A 446 -26.14 -5.96 -18.69
N ASN A 447 -26.01 -7.11 -18.02
CA ASN A 447 -27.01 -8.18 -17.96
C ASN A 447 -28.09 -7.96 -16.87
N GLY A 448 -28.03 -6.86 -16.12
CA GLY A 448 -28.95 -6.54 -15.01
C GLY A 448 -28.53 -7.06 -13.63
N ASP A 449 -27.43 -7.81 -13.52
CA ASP A 449 -26.89 -8.21 -12.22
C ASP A 449 -26.44 -6.99 -11.43
N ARG A 450 -26.75 -6.96 -10.13
CA ARG A 450 -26.48 -5.80 -9.27
C ARG A 450 -25.79 -6.22 -7.98
N VAL A 451 -24.62 -5.64 -7.71
CA VAL A 451 -23.96 -5.74 -6.41
C VAL A 451 -24.34 -4.52 -5.58
N LEU A 452 -25.01 -4.79 -4.47
CA LEU A 452 -25.27 -3.84 -3.41
C LEU A 452 -24.32 -4.07 -2.24
N SER A 453 -24.18 -3.09 -1.37
CA SER A 453 -23.45 -3.22 -0.11
C SER A 453 -24.15 -2.51 1.04
N LYS A 454 -23.82 -2.91 2.27
CA LYS A 454 -24.36 -2.33 3.50
C LYS A 454 -23.28 -2.35 4.57
N VAL A 455 -23.27 -1.34 5.45
CA VAL A 455 -22.35 -1.30 6.60
C VAL A 455 -23.14 -1.58 7.86
N LEU A 456 -22.69 -2.56 8.63
CA LEU A 456 -23.36 -3.11 9.81
C LEU A 456 -22.46 -2.92 11.04
N PRO A 457 -22.98 -2.53 12.22
CA PRO A 457 -22.15 -2.27 13.40
C PRO A 457 -21.23 -3.44 13.80
N ASP A 458 -21.78 -4.65 13.89
CA ASP A 458 -21.08 -5.84 14.43
C ASP A 458 -20.42 -6.71 13.35
N VAL A 459 -20.59 -6.38 12.07
CA VAL A 459 -20.17 -7.22 10.92
C VAL A 459 -19.29 -6.44 9.91
N GLY A 460 -19.27 -5.10 9.97
CA GLY A 460 -18.55 -4.28 9.01
C GLY A 460 -19.29 -4.13 7.68
N LYS A 461 -18.56 -3.96 6.58
CA LYS A 461 -19.17 -3.85 5.24
C LYS A 461 -19.44 -5.23 4.66
N VAL A 462 -20.68 -5.46 4.25
CA VAL A 462 -21.12 -6.67 3.53
C VAL A 462 -21.55 -6.32 2.12
N PHE A 463 -21.42 -7.28 1.21
CA PHE A 463 -21.86 -7.19 -0.18
C PHE A 463 -23.01 -8.16 -0.42
N LYS A 464 -23.91 -7.79 -1.31
CA LYS A 464 -25.07 -8.58 -1.73
C LYS A 464 -25.19 -8.44 -3.24
N LEU A 465 -24.75 -9.46 -3.96
CA LEU A 465 -25.17 -9.66 -5.34
C LEU A 465 -26.65 -10.05 -5.34
N GLU A 466 -27.43 -9.44 -6.23
CA GLU A 466 -28.69 -9.99 -6.73
C GLU A 466 -28.56 -10.22 -8.23
N ALA A 467 -28.81 -11.46 -8.66
CA ALA A 467 -28.74 -11.93 -10.04
C ALA A 467 -29.98 -12.75 -10.39
N VAL A 468 -30.27 -12.89 -11.68
CA VAL A 468 -31.24 -13.89 -12.19
C VAL A 468 -30.48 -14.86 -13.08
N LEU A 469 -30.65 -16.15 -12.81
CA LEU A 469 -30.03 -17.25 -13.54
C LEU A 469 -31.14 -18.03 -14.26
N ASP A 470 -30.96 -18.26 -15.55
CA ASP A 470 -31.89 -18.99 -16.42
C ASP A 470 -31.76 -20.51 -16.21
N GLN A 471 -31.97 -20.94 -14.96
CA GLN A 471 -31.86 -22.33 -14.51
C GLN A 471 -32.84 -22.63 -13.36
N PRO A 472 -33.39 -23.85 -13.30
CA PRO A 472 -34.15 -24.33 -12.15
C PRO A 472 -33.34 -24.33 -10.86
N LEU A 473 -34.03 -24.11 -9.74
CA LEU A 473 -33.41 -23.97 -8.42
C LEU A 473 -32.64 -25.23 -8.00
N ASP A 474 -33.15 -26.41 -8.32
CA ASP A 474 -32.55 -27.67 -7.91
C ASP A 474 -31.29 -28.02 -8.71
N THR A 475 -31.18 -27.60 -9.97
CA THR A 475 -29.94 -27.67 -10.76
C THR A 475 -28.84 -26.84 -10.11
N LEU A 476 -29.16 -25.58 -9.76
CA LEU A 476 -28.23 -24.67 -9.09
C LEU A 476 -27.87 -25.11 -7.66
N TYR A 477 -28.83 -25.72 -6.94
CA TYR A 477 -28.57 -26.30 -5.62
C TYR A 477 -27.57 -27.45 -5.73
N THR A 478 -27.78 -28.37 -6.68
CA THR A 478 -26.91 -29.52 -6.91
C THR A 478 -25.48 -29.06 -7.21
N GLU A 479 -25.29 -28.08 -8.12
CA GLU A 479 -23.96 -27.60 -8.47
C GLU A 479 -23.25 -26.86 -7.31
N LEU A 480 -24.00 -26.07 -6.51
CA LEU A 480 -23.44 -25.22 -5.46
C LEU A 480 -23.26 -25.92 -4.10
N VAL A 481 -23.96 -27.04 -3.86
CA VAL A 481 -23.96 -27.76 -2.57
C VAL A 481 -23.38 -29.17 -2.71
N ASP A 482 -23.86 -29.94 -3.68
CA ASP A 482 -23.52 -31.35 -3.82
C ASP A 482 -22.23 -31.55 -4.65
N ASN A 483 -22.07 -30.81 -5.75
CA ASN A 483 -20.86 -30.81 -6.60
C ASN A 483 -19.79 -29.80 -6.14
N MET A 484 -19.87 -29.27 -4.91
CA MET A 484 -19.08 -28.12 -4.44
C MET A 484 -17.56 -28.28 -4.61
N GLU A 485 -17.02 -29.50 -4.54
CA GLU A 485 -15.57 -29.76 -4.71
C GLU A 485 -15.08 -29.55 -6.16
N SER A 486 -15.96 -29.72 -7.16
CA SER A 486 -15.70 -29.43 -8.59
C SER A 486 -15.82 -27.95 -8.97
N MET A 487 -16.05 -27.05 -8.00
CA MET A 487 -16.16 -25.61 -8.28
C MET A 487 -14.89 -25.02 -8.92
N GLY A 488 -13.72 -25.61 -8.67
CA GLY A 488 -12.46 -25.20 -9.31
C GLY A 488 -12.32 -25.60 -10.79
N ASP A 489 -13.14 -26.54 -11.27
CA ASP A 489 -13.08 -27.03 -12.66
C ASP A 489 -13.67 -26.00 -13.64
N TRP A 490 -14.58 -25.13 -13.17
CA TRP A 490 -15.29 -24.14 -13.98
C TRP A 490 -15.19 -22.69 -13.48
N ASN A 491 -14.80 -22.45 -12.21
CA ASN A 491 -14.58 -21.11 -11.69
C ASN A 491 -13.08 -20.80 -11.62
N PRO A 492 -12.48 -20.10 -12.61
CA PRO A 492 -11.05 -19.81 -12.63
C PRO A 492 -10.53 -19.01 -11.42
N ASN A 493 -11.41 -18.41 -10.60
CA ASN A 493 -11.03 -17.75 -9.34
C ASN A 493 -10.84 -18.73 -8.16
N VAL A 494 -11.22 -20.00 -8.30
CA VAL A 494 -11.12 -21.06 -7.26
C VAL A 494 -10.14 -22.13 -7.71
N LYS A 495 -9.10 -22.38 -6.92
CA LYS A 495 -8.07 -23.39 -7.19
C LYS A 495 -8.50 -24.79 -6.75
N GLN A 496 -9.23 -24.85 -5.63
CA GLN A 496 -9.76 -26.07 -5.04
C GLN A 496 -10.80 -25.72 -3.97
N VAL A 497 -11.89 -26.50 -3.90
CA VAL A 497 -12.67 -26.65 -2.67
C VAL A 497 -12.52 -28.08 -2.20
N LYS A 498 -12.33 -28.29 -0.90
CA LYS A 498 -12.27 -29.59 -0.25
C LYS A 498 -13.14 -29.64 0.99
N ILE A 499 -13.95 -30.67 1.13
CA ILE A 499 -14.76 -30.91 2.32
C ILE A 499 -13.86 -31.62 3.35
N LEU A 500 -13.55 -30.94 4.45
CA LEU A 500 -12.73 -31.47 5.54
C LEU A 500 -13.52 -32.42 6.45
N GLN A 501 -14.82 -32.14 6.65
CA GLN A 501 -15.73 -32.96 7.44
C GLN A 501 -17.19 -32.66 7.04
N LYS A 502 -18.01 -33.69 6.74
CA LYS A 502 -19.48 -33.58 6.71
C LYS A 502 -20.04 -33.88 8.11
N ILE A 503 -21.05 -33.14 8.54
CA ILE A 503 -21.62 -33.17 9.91
C ILE A 503 -23.14 -33.24 9.78
N GLY A 504 -23.65 -34.47 9.72
CA GLY A 504 -25.04 -34.73 9.33
C GLY A 504 -25.29 -34.42 7.85
N ARG A 505 -26.52 -34.04 7.53
CA ARG A 505 -26.95 -33.65 6.16
C ARG A 505 -26.60 -32.20 5.85
N ASP A 506 -26.94 -31.29 6.75
CA ASP A 506 -26.96 -29.84 6.48
C ASP A 506 -25.59 -29.14 6.64
N THR A 507 -24.72 -29.65 7.54
CA THR A 507 -23.51 -28.93 7.98
C THR A 507 -22.23 -29.58 7.47
N MET A 508 -21.24 -28.77 7.10
CA MET A 508 -19.93 -29.23 6.64
C MET A 508 -18.83 -28.22 6.96
N VAL A 509 -17.61 -28.69 7.17
CA VAL A 509 -16.41 -27.85 7.26
C VAL A 509 -15.65 -27.96 5.95
N THR A 510 -15.35 -26.84 5.31
CA THR A 510 -14.71 -26.77 4.00
C THR A 510 -13.42 -25.97 4.03
N HIS A 511 -12.41 -26.45 3.31
CA HIS A 511 -11.21 -25.71 2.94
C HIS A 511 -11.33 -25.27 1.49
N GLU A 512 -11.21 -23.97 1.24
CA GLU A 512 -11.25 -23.40 -0.10
C GLU A 512 -9.96 -22.62 -0.35
N VAL A 513 -9.38 -22.76 -1.53
CA VAL A 513 -8.15 -22.09 -1.95
C VAL A 513 -8.46 -21.30 -3.22
N ALA A 514 -8.19 -20.00 -3.21
CA ALA A 514 -8.36 -19.13 -4.37
C ALA A 514 -7.21 -19.32 -5.38
N SER A 515 -7.50 -19.05 -6.66
CA SER A 515 -6.54 -19.22 -7.75
C SER A 515 -5.43 -18.18 -7.80
N GLU A 516 -4.32 -18.58 -8.40
CA GLU A 516 -3.18 -17.73 -8.74
C GLU A 516 -3.38 -17.12 -10.14
N THR A 517 -4.35 -16.21 -10.27
CA THR A 517 -4.69 -15.58 -11.55
C THR A 517 -3.50 -14.75 -12.08
N PRO A 518 -3.09 -14.87 -13.36
CA PRO A 518 -2.00 -14.09 -13.93
C PRO A 518 -2.29 -12.58 -13.92
N GLY A 519 -1.76 -11.87 -12.93
CA GLY A 519 -2.09 -10.46 -12.70
C GLY A 519 -2.89 -10.18 -11.42
N ASN A 520 -3.00 -11.13 -10.50
CA ASN A 520 -3.52 -10.86 -9.16
C ASN A 520 -2.61 -9.92 -8.37
N ILE A 521 -3.13 -8.75 -8.01
CA ILE A 521 -2.68 -7.96 -6.85
C ILE A 521 -2.73 -8.83 -5.59
N VAL A 522 -3.81 -9.61 -5.44
CA VAL A 522 -4.07 -10.40 -4.23
C VAL A 522 -3.40 -11.77 -4.30
N GLY A 523 -2.22 -11.90 -3.68
CA GLY A 523 -1.55 -13.20 -3.49
C GLY A 523 -2.48 -14.23 -2.84
N PRO A 524 -2.36 -15.53 -3.18
CA PRO A 524 -3.44 -16.51 -3.02
C PRO A 524 -3.89 -16.65 -1.56
N ARG A 525 -5.21 -16.81 -1.40
CA ARG A 525 -5.89 -16.84 -0.11
C ARG A 525 -6.54 -18.20 0.10
N ASP A 526 -6.57 -18.63 1.35
CA ASP A 526 -7.30 -19.84 1.76
C ASP A 526 -8.32 -19.55 2.86
N PHE A 527 -9.42 -20.29 2.84
CA PHE A 527 -10.55 -20.11 3.73
C PHE A 527 -10.89 -21.45 4.38
N VAL A 528 -10.89 -21.50 5.71
CA VAL A 528 -11.49 -22.60 6.47
C VAL A 528 -12.81 -22.10 7.04
N SER A 529 -13.91 -22.64 6.53
CA SER A 529 -15.26 -22.20 6.85
C SER A 529 -16.13 -23.36 7.28
N VAL A 530 -17.07 -23.11 8.19
CA VAL A 530 -18.25 -23.97 8.34
C VAL A 530 -19.32 -23.47 7.38
N ARG A 531 -20.00 -24.39 6.71
CA ARG A 531 -21.11 -24.17 5.79
C ARG A 531 -22.35 -24.94 6.28
N CYS A 532 -23.52 -24.35 6.08
CA CYS A 532 -24.82 -24.84 6.51
C CYS A 532 -25.83 -24.65 5.37
N ALA A 533 -26.15 -25.75 4.69
CA ALA A 533 -27.17 -25.81 3.65
C ALA A 533 -28.53 -26.16 4.26
N LYS A 534 -29.54 -25.30 4.10
CA LYS A 534 -30.92 -25.56 4.57
C LYS A 534 -31.96 -25.07 3.56
N ARG A 535 -32.97 -25.90 3.31
CA ARG A 535 -34.17 -25.55 2.53
C ARG A 535 -35.30 -25.11 3.45
N ARG A 536 -36.05 -24.06 3.08
CA ARG A 536 -37.27 -23.59 3.76
C ARG A 536 -38.33 -23.25 2.71
N GLY A 537 -39.36 -24.10 2.61
CA GLY A 537 -40.29 -24.04 1.48
C GLY A 537 -39.55 -24.14 0.15
N SER A 538 -39.87 -23.27 -0.80
CA SER A 538 -39.19 -23.17 -2.10
C SER A 538 -37.85 -22.45 -2.07
N THR A 539 -37.38 -21.92 -0.93
CA THR A 539 -36.11 -21.18 -0.84
C THR A 539 -35.01 -22.03 -0.23
N CYS A 540 -33.84 -22.07 -0.89
CA CYS A 540 -32.62 -22.68 -0.35
C CYS A 540 -31.62 -21.64 0.14
N PHE A 541 -30.92 -21.97 1.22
CA PHE A 541 -29.89 -21.16 1.85
C PHE A 541 -28.62 -22.01 1.98
N LEU A 542 -27.48 -21.50 1.51
CA LEU A 542 -26.15 -22.03 1.81
C LEU A 542 -25.41 -20.93 2.57
N ALA A 543 -25.51 -20.96 3.90
CA ALA A 543 -24.85 -20.02 4.79
C ALA A 543 -23.47 -20.52 5.21
N GLY A 544 -22.59 -19.62 5.66
CA GLY A 544 -21.32 -20.01 6.25
C GLY A 544 -20.57 -18.88 6.93
N MET A 545 -19.51 -19.23 7.65
CA MET A 545 -18.55 -18.31 8.26
C MET A 545 -17.23 -19.00 8.56
N SER A 546 -16.14 -18.26 8.77
CA SER A 546 -14.86 -18.89 9.10
C SER A 546 -14.87 -19.57 10.47
N THR A 547 -14.18 -20.71 10.55
CA THR A 547 -14.14 -21.56 11.75
C THR A 547 -12.72 -22.04 12.04
N LYS A 548 -12.48 -22.57 13.23
CA LYS A 548 -11.23 -23.25 13.60
C LYS A 548 -11.46 -24.75 13.51
N TYR A 549 -10.86 -25.39 12.50
CA TYR A 549 -10.82 -26.84 12.41
C TYR A 549 -9.72 -27.42 13.33
N SER A 550 -9.91 -28.64 13.84
CA SER A 550 -8.94 -29.30 14.74
C SER A 550 -7.60 -29.58 14.05
N SER A 551 -7.65 -30.00 12.78
CA SER A 551 -6.49 -30.23 11.92
C SER A 551 -6.39 -29.16 10.84
N MET A 552 -6.17 -27.91 11.24
CA MET A 552 -6.04 -26.77 10.30
C MET A 552 -5.05 -27.07 9.15
N PRO A 553 -5.42 -26.87 7.88
CA PRO A 553 -4.50 -27.03 6.76
C PRO A 553 -3.25 -26.14 6.86
N GLU A 554 -2.13 -26.60 6.31
CA GLU A 554 -0.90 -25.81 6.23
C GLU A 554 -1.05 -24.59 5.31
N GLN A 555 -0.32 -23.52 5.60
CA GLN A 555 -0.33 -22.28 4.84
C GLN A 555 0.91 -22.15 3.94
N LYS A 556 1.16 -23.16 3.10
CA LYS A 556 2.27 -23.16 2.12
C LYS A 556 1.91 -22.24 0.95
N GLY A 557 2.54 -21.07 0.89
CA GLY A 557 2.34 -20.06 -0.16
C GLY A 557 1.03 -19.25 -0.07
N VAL A 558 0.09 -19.63 0.81
CA VAL A 558 -1.25 -19.03 0.91
C VAL A 558 -1.49 -18.35 2.26
N VAL A 559 -2.23 -17.24 2.26
CA VAL A 559 -2.59 -16.53 3.49
C VAL A 559 -4.04 -16.82 3.86
N ARG A 560 -4.28 -17.25 5.09
CA ARG A 560 -5.63 -17.51 5.59
C ARG A 560 -6.43 -16.23 5.78
N ALA A 561 -7.47 -16.08 4.98
CA ALA A 561 -8.49 -15.05 5.11
C ALA A 561 -9.60 -15.55 6.06
N GLU A 562 -10.43 -14.64 6.55
CA GLU A 562 -11.52 -14.98 7.48
C GLU A 562 -12.84 -14.38 6.96
N ASN A 563 -13.85 -15.25 6.82
CA ASN A 563 -15.21 -14.91 6.39
C ASN A 563 -16.07 -14.58 7.61
N GLY A 564 -16.82 -13.47 7.53
CA GLY A 564 -17.98 -13.22 8.39
C GLY A 564 -19.18 -14.08 7.94
N PRO A 565 -20.42 -13.69 8.29
CA PRO A 565 -21.61 -14.38 7.82
C PRO A 565 -21.80 -14.19 6.31
N THR A 566 -21.52 -15.24 5.54
CA THR A 566 -21.85 -15.35 4.11
C THR A 566 -23.13 -16.16 3.93
N CYS A 567 -23.85 -15.96 2.83
CA CYS A 567 -24.97 -16.82 2.45
C CYS A 567 -25.32 -16.68 0.97
N ILE A 568 -25.35 -17.79 0.23
CA ILE A 568 -26.11 -17.87 -1.01
C ILE A 568 -27.57 -18.16 -0.66
N VAL A 569 -28.51 -17.49 -1.32
CA VAL A 569 -29.95 -17.74 -1.24
C VAL A 569 -30.48 -17.94 -2.65
N LEU A 570 -31.07 -19.11 -2.90
CA LEU A 570 -31.73 -19.47 -4.14
C LEU A 570 -33.24 -19.45 -3.89
N ARG A 571 -33.99 -18.73 -4.73
CA ARG A 571 -35.46 -18.80 -4.77
C ARG A 571 -35.94 -18.78 -6.24
N PRO A 572 -37.06 -19.43 -6.58
CA PRO A 572 -37.66 -19.27 -7.90
C PRO A 572 -37.93 -17.80 -8.18
N ASN A 573 -37.82 -17.37 -9.43
CA ASN A 573 -38.27 -16.04 -9.81
C ASN A 573 -39.81 -15.98 -9.72
N ALA A 574 -40.36 -14.82 -9.37
CA ALA A 574 -41.80 -14.64 -9.20
C ALA A 574 -42.55 -14.58 -10.55
N GLU A 575 -41.85 -14.18 -11.60
CA GLU A 575 -42.37 -14.04 -12.97
C GLU A 575 -42.20 -15.32 -13.81
N ASP A 576 -41.19 -16.14 -13.49
CA ASP A 576 -40.82 -17.34 -14.25
C ASP A 576 -40.20 -18.40 -13.33
N SER A 577 -40.93 -19.48 -13.07
CA SER A 577 -40.47 -20.57 -12.21
C SER A 577 -39.30 -21.40 -12.78
N THR A 578 -39.00 -21.28 -14.08
CA THR A 578 -37.81 -21.93 -14.69
C THR A 578 -36.52 -21.18 -14.38
N LYS A 579 -36.63 -19.94 -13.89
CA LYS A 579 -35.50 -19.08 -13.53
C LYS A 579 -35.35 -18.99 -12.02
N THR A 580 -34.11 -18.86 -11.57
CA THR A 580 -33.79 -18.70 -10.15
C THR A 580 -33.25 -17.31 -9.88
N LYS A 581 -33.87 -16.60 -8.93
CA LYS A 581 -33.28 -15.37 -8.37
C LYS A 581 -32.21 -15.77 -7.36
N PHE A 582 -30.96 -15.62 -7.78
CA PHE A 582 -29.75 -15.87 -7.02
C PHE A 582 -29.38 -14.63 -6.20
N ILE A 583 -29.13 -14.81 -4.91
CA ILE A 583 -28.66 -13.72 -4.03
C ILE A 583 -27.44 -14.24 -3.28
N TRP A 584 -26.33 -13.51 -3.29
CA TRP A 584 -25.13 -13.90 -2.53
C TRP A 584 -24.69 -12.79 -1.59
N LEU A 585 -24.90 -13.01 -0.29
CA LEU A 585 -24.32 -12.23 0.79
C LEU A 585 -22.86 -12.65 1.00
N LEU A 586 -21.95 -11.69 0.89
CA LEU A 586 -20.51 -11.85 1.09
C LEU A 586 -20.01 -10.88 2.17
N SER A 587 -19.64 -11.43 3.33
CA SER A 587 -18.92 -10.76 4.41
C SER A 587 -17.52 -11.40 4.49
N LEU A 588 -16.49 -10.68 4.08
CA LEU A 588 -15.15 -11.25 3.87
C LEU A 588 -14.06 -10.23 4.25
N ASP A 589 -13.21 -10.61 5.21
CA ASP A 589 -12.06 -9.80 5.65
C ASP A 589 -10.78 -10.27 4.93
N LEU A 590 -10.42 -9.55 3.85
CA LEU A 590 -9.15 -9.76 3.13
C LEU A 590 -7.96 -9.28 3.99
N LYS A 591 -7.53 -10.15 4.91
CA LYS A 591 -6.45 -9.85 5.86
C LYS A 591 -5.15 -9.48 5.14
N GLY A 592 -4.70 -8.26 5.42
CA GLY A 592 -3.53 -7.60 4.86
C GLY A 592 -3.71 -6.08 4.90
N TRP A 593 -2.77 -5.34 4.32
CA TRP A 593 -3.09 -3.99 3.86
C TRP A 593 -3.56 -4.07 2.42
N LEU A 594 -4.88 -3.94 2.23
CA LEU A 594 -5.47 -3.46 1.00
C LEU A 594 -6.43 -2.31 1.34
N PRO A 595 -6.60 -1.32 0.45
CA PRO A 595 -7.53 -0.22 0.69
C PRO A 595 -8.97 -0.76 0.71
N LYS A 596 -9.79 -0.36 1.69
CA LYS A 596 -11.18 -0.84 1.80
C LYS A 596 -11.96 -0.63 0.50
N THR A 597 -11.72 0.48 -0.19
CA THR A 597 -12.27 0.80 -1.51
C THR A 597 -11.84 -0.15 -2.63
N ILE A 598 -10.56 -0.57 -2.69
CA ILE A 598 -10.12 -1.62 -3.64
C ILE A 598 -10.73 -2.97 -3.25
N ILE A 599 -10.77 -3.30 -1.96
CA ILE A 599 -11.45 -4.51 -1.47
C ILE A 599 -12.92 -4.49 -1.92
N ASN A 600 -13.63 -3.35 -1.82
CA ASN A 600 -15.01 -3.23 -2.28
C ASN A 600 -15.16 -3.50 -3.78
N GLN A 601 -14.28 -2.96 -4.63
CA GLN A 601 -14.31 -3.19 -6.07
C GLN A 601 -13.97 -4.64 -6.41
N VAL A 602 -12.89 -5.19 -5.83
CA VAL A 602 -12.48 -6.58 -6.04
C VAL A 602 -13.56 -7.55 -5.58
N LEU A 603 -14.19 -7.34 -4.42
CA LEU A 603 -15.32 -8.17 -3.97
C LEU A 603 -16.53 -8.04 -4.89
N SER A 604 -16.89 -6.82 -5.33
CA SER A 604 -18.00 -6.63 -6.26
C SER A 604 -17.76 -7.32 -7.60
N GLN A 605 -16.56 -7.19 -8.16
CA GLN A 605 -16.17 -7.89 -9.39
C GLN A 605 -16.15 -9.41 -9.17
N THR A 606 -15.57 -9.90 -8.06
CA THR A 606 -15.57 -11.34 -7.71
C THR A 606 -16.98 -11.92 -7.66
N GLN A 607 -17.99 -11.17 -7.19
CA GLN A 607 -19.38 -11.62 -7.20
C GLN A 607 -19.97 -11.69 -8.62
N LEU A 608 -19.70 -10.69 -9.46
CA LEU A 608 -20.14 -10.69 -10.86
C LEU A 608 -19.47 -11.80 -11.67
N ASP A 609 -18.15 -11.97 -11.52
CA ASP A 609 -17.37 -13.05 -12.15
C ASP A 609 -17.90 -14.42 -11.73
N PHE A 610 -18.18 -14.63 -10.43
CA PHE A 610 -18.77 -15.88 -9.95
C PHE A 610 -20.11 -16.19 -10.62
N ALA A 611 -21.00 -15.19 -10.72
CA ALA A 611 -22.30 -15.38 -11.37
C ALA A 611 -22.18 -15.59 -12.88
N GLN A 612 -21.20 -14.98 -13.54
CA GLN A 612 -20.93 -15.20 -14.96
C GLN A 612 -20.34 -16.58 -15.22
N ASN A 613 -19.35 -17.01 -14.44
CA ASN A 613 -18.76 -18.35 -14.51
C ASN A 613 -19.82 -19.44 -14.26
N LEU A 614 -20.72 -19.20 -13.28
CA LEU A 614 -21.85 -20.09 -13.00
C LEU A 614 -22.85 -20.15 -14.16
N ARG A 615 -23.13 -19.04 -14.86
CA ARG A 615 -23.95 -19.06 -16.09
C ARG A 615 -23.29 -19.91 -17.19
N THR A 616 -22.02 -19.68 -17.47
CA THR A 616 -21.27 -20.46 -18.49
C THR A 616 -21.30 -21.95 -18.16
N ARG A 617 -20.98 -22.31 -16.92
CA ARG A 617 -21.03 -23.69 -16.42
C ARG A 617 -22.41 -24.36 -16.59
N MET A 618 -23.49 -23.60 -16.38
CA MET A 618 -24.87 -24.09 -16.56
C MET A 618 -25.29 -24.17 -18.03
N GLN A 619 -24.71 -23.37 -18.92
CA GLN A 619 -24.89 -23.48 -20.37
C GLN A 619 -24.13 -24.69 -20.94
N GLU A 620 -22.91 -24.94 -20.48
CA GLU A 620 -22.11 -26.13 -20.82
C GLU A 620 -22.72 -27.44 -20.27
N GLY A 621 -23.42 -27.36 -19.14
CA GLY A 621 -24.16 -28.48 -18.55
C GLY A 621 -25.55 -28.72 -19.15
N ALA A 622 -26.05 -27.84 -20.02
CA ALA A 622 -27.36 -27.99 -20.64
C ALA A 622 -27.30 -28.99 -21.82
N PRO A 623 -28.09 -30.08 -21.84
CA PRO A 623 -28.19 -30.91 -23.02
C PRO A 623 -28.78 -30.08 -24.17
N SER A 624 -28.15 -30.13 -25.34
CA SER A 624 -28.57 -29.33 -26.50
C SER A 624 -29.96 -29.73 -26.96
N VAL A 625 -30.98 -28.95 -26.57
CA VAL A 625 -32.33 -29.03 -27.15
C VAL A 625 -32.24 -28.52 -28.59
N ALA A 626 -31.97 -29.44 -29.52
CA ALA A 626 -31.95 -29.15 -30.94
C ALA A 626 -33.35 -28.72 -31.39
N VAL A 627 -33.52 -27.41 -31.63
CA VAL A 627 -34.74 -26.87 -32.22
C VAL A 627 -34.77 -27.27 -33.68
N ALA A 628 -35.45 -28.37 -33.98
CA ALA A 628 -35.78 -28.80 -35.33
C ALA A 628 -37.14 -28.22 -35.74
N CYS A 629 -37.10 -27.18 -36.57
CA CYS A 629 -38.21 -26.65 -37.37
C CYS A 629 -37.63 -26.21 -38.73
#